data_AF-A0A536MPD2-F1
#
_entry.id   AF-A0A536MPD2-F1
#
_cell.length_a   1.000
_cell.length_b   1.000
_cell.length_c   1.000
_cell.angle_alpha   90.00
_cell.angle_beta   90.00
_cell.angle_gamma   90.00
#
_symmetry.space_group_name_H-M   'P 1'
#
loop_
_entity.id
_entity.type
_entity.pdbx_description
1 polymer ?
#
loop_
_entity_poly.entity_id
_entity_poly.type
_entity_poly.pdbx_seq_one_letter_code
_entity_poly.pdbx_strand_id
1 'polypeptide(L)' 'MVEFALILCLVAVVAITTITVTGNQLALTFQDIEEAVMNPGDAGADAVFTCPDSTQAVLHGHKYHCHP' A
#
# COMPACT_ATOMS: atom_id res chain seq x y z
N MET A 1 -28.64 19.74 -23.47
CA MET A 1 -28.78 18.28 -23.21
C MET A 1 -27.42 17.59 -23.12
N VAL A 2 -26.56 17.73 -24.14
CA VAL A 2 -25.17 17.19 -24.15
C VAL A 2 -24.31 17.66 -22.97
N GLU A 3 -24.37 18.94 -22.61
CA GLU A 3 -23.54 19.50 -21.54
C GLU A 3 -23.80 18.86 -20.17
N PHE A 4 -25.07 18.58 -19.86
CA PHE A 4 -25.46 17.90 -18.63
C PHE A 4 -24.96 16.44 -18.58
N ALA A 5 -24.95 15.76 -19.72
CA ALA A 5 -24.43 14.39 -19.82
C ALA A 5 -22.90 14.33 -19.62
N LEU A 6 -22.16 15.34 -20.11
CA LEU A 6 -20.72 15.45 -19.89
C LEU A 6 -20.37 15.69 -18.42
N ILE A 7 -21.15 16.55 -17.73
CA ILE A 7 -20.97 16.79 -16.29
C ILE A 7 -21.19 15.51 -15.48
N LEU A 8 -22.25 14.75 -15.80
CA LEU A 8 -22.51 13.48 -15.11
C LEU A 8 -21.41 12.44 -15.36
N CYS A 9 -20.85 12.37 -16.57
CA CYS A 9 -19.71 11.49 -16.85
C CYS A 9 -18.48 11.88 -16.04
N LEU A 10 -18.17 13.18 -15.93
CA LEU A 10 -17.04 13.66 -15.14
C LEU A 10 -17.20 13.32 -13.65
N VAL A 11 -18.40 13.52 -13.09
CA VAL A 11 -18.69 13.16 -11.70
C VAL A 11 -18.53 11.64 -11.48
N ALA A 12 -19.02 10.82 -12.40
CA ALA A 12 -18.88 9.36 -12.31
C ALA A 12 -17.41 8.92 -12.34
N VAL A 13 -16.59 9.50 -13.23
CA VAL A 13 -15.15 9.20 -13.32
C VAL A 13 -14.43 9.58 -12.01
N VAL A 14 -14.72 10.78 -11.48
CA VAL A 14 -14.12 11.22 -10.21
C VAL A 14 -14.53 10.28 -9.07
N ALA A 15 -15.80 9.90 -8.97
CA ALA A 15 -16.30 9.01 -7.92
C ALA A 15 -15.68 7.59 -7.99
N ILE A 16 -15.55 7.02 -9.19
CA ILE A 16 -14.91 5.71 -9.35
C ILE A 16 -13.43 5.80 -8.94
N THR A 17 -12.73 6.84 -9.41
CA THR A 17 -11.31 7.02 -9.12
C THR A 17 -11.06 7.20 -7.62
N THR A 18 -11.87 8.00 -6.93
CA THR A 18 -11.72 8.20 -5.48
C THR A 18 -11.99 6.92 -4.69
N ILE A 19 -13.00 6.13 -5.06
CA ILE A 19 -13.29 4.84 -4.43
C ILE A 19 -12.13 3.87 -4.63
N THR A 20 -11.59 3.76 -5.85
CA THR A 20 -10.46 2.85 -6.14
C THR A 20 -9.20 3.26 -5.40
N VAL A 21 -8.82 4.55 -5.42
CA VAL A 21 -7.63 5.03 -4.71
C VAL A 21 -7.78 4.83 -3.21
N THR A 22 -8.92 5.20 -2.63
CA THR A 22 -9.17 5.05 -1.19
C THR A 22 -9.20 3.58 -0.79
N GLY A 23 -9.82 2.71 -1.59
CA GLY A 23 -9.84 1.26 -1.37
C GLY A 23 -8.45 0.64 -1.39
N ASN A 24 -7.60 1.04 -2.34
CA ASN A 24 -6.21 0.58 -2.39
C ASN A 24 -5.41 1.04 -1.17
N GLN A 25 -5.59 2.29 -0.73
CA GLN A 25 -4.93 2.78 0.48
C GLN A 25 -5.39 2.02 1.73
N LEU A 26 -6.70 1.78 1.88
CA LEU A 26 -7.27 0.99 2.98
C LEU A 26 -6.72 -0.45 3.00
N ALA A 27 -6.59 -1.08 1.84
CA ALA A 27 -6.03 -2.43 1.74
C ALA A 27 -4.55 -2.48 2.18
N LEU A 28 -3.76 -1.48 1.79
CA LEU A 28 -2.35 -1.36 2.21
C LEU A 28 -2.24 -1.13 3.72
N THR A 29 -3.03 -0.20 4.28
CA THR A 29 -3.05 0.04 5.73
C THR A 29 -3.48 -1.20 6.51
N PHE A 30 -4.42 -1.99 5.97
CA PHE A 30 -4.84 -3.23 6.62
C PHE A 30 -3.71 -4.26 6.65
N GLN A 31 -2.94 -4.39 5.57
CA GLN A 31 -1.76 -5.27 5.53
C GLN A 31 -0.68 -4.82 6.52
N ASP A 32 -0.41 -3.51 6.61
CA ASP A 32 0.54 -2.96 7.57
C ASP A 32 0.11 -3.24 9.02
N ILE A 33 -1.20 -3.13 9.32
CA ILE A 33 -1.74 -3.45 10.65
C ILE A 33 -1.64 -4.95 10.94
N GLU A 34 -2.02 -5.81 10.00
CA GLU A 34 -1.90 -7.26 10.17
C GLU A 34 -0.46 -7.68 10.45
N GLU A 35 0.52 -7.08 9.76
CA GLU A 35 1.94 -7.32 9.99
C GLU A 35 2.37 -6.88 11.40
N ALA A 36 2.00 -5.67 11.82
CA ALA A 36 2.28 -5.17 13.16
C ALA A 36 1.65 -6.01 14.29
N VAL A 37 0.46 -6.57 14.05
CA VAL A 37 -0.22 -7.47 15.01
C VAL A 37 0.43 -8.85 15.06
N MET A 38 0.80 -9.41 13.91
CA MET A 38 1.39 -10.75 13.81
C MET A 38 2.86 -10.78 14.27
N ASN A 39 3.59 -9.68 14.13
CA ASN A 39 4.98 -9.56 14.57
C ASN A 39 5.23 -8.25 15.36
N PRO A 40 4.72 -8.15 16.60
CA PRO A 40 4.75 -6.91 17.39
C PRO A 40 6.15 -6.48 17.85
N GLY A 41 7.18 -7.32 17.64
CA GLY A 41 8.58 -7.00 17.90
C GLY A 41 9.35 -6.53 16.66
N ASP A 42 8.70 -6.49 15.49
CA ASP A 42 9.31 -5.99 14.27
C ASP A 42 9.36 -4.46 14.32
N ALA A 43 10.53 -3.88 14.07
CA ALA A 43 10.71 -2.43 14.07
C ALA A 43 10.08 -1.76 12.83
N GLY A 44 9.48 -2.54 11.92
CA GLY A 44 8.91 -2.07 10.68
C GLY A 44 9.97 -1.41 9.78
N ALA A 45 9.52 -0.49 8.92
CA ALA A 45 10.37 0.16 7.92
C ALA A 45 11.52 1.03 8.47
N ASP A 46 11.60 1.22 9.79
CA ASP A 46 12.62 2.05 10.46
C ASP A 46 13.91 1.28 10.84
N ALA A 47 13.90 -0.06 10.75
CA ALA A 47 15.12 -0.86 10.93
C ALA A 47 15.68 -1.31 9.58
N VAL A 48 16.99 -1.13 9.39
CA VAL A 48 17.74 -1.79 8.31
C VAL A 48 17.69 -3.30 8.61
N PHE A 49 16.69 -3.99 8.07
CA PHE A 49 16.55 -5.43 8.25
C PHE A 49 17.80 -6.09 7.68
N THR A 50 18.56 -6.76 8.55
CA THR A 50 19.81 -7.42 8.17
C THR A 50 19.52 -8.90 8.09
N CYS A 51 19.77 -9.51 6.93
CA CYS A 51 19.64 -10.94 6.72
C CYS A 51 20.56 -11.72 7.67
N PRO A 52 20.29 -13.01 7.93
CA PRO A 52 21.17 -13.86 8.77
C PRO A 52 22.64 -13.88 8.28
N ASP A 53 22.87 -13.60 6.99
CA ASP A 53 24.19 -13.48 6.37
C ASP A 53 24.83 -12.08 6.54
N SER A 54 24.27 -11.24 7.41
CA SER A 54 24.69 -9.83 7.64
C SER A 54 24.57 -8.89 6.43
N THR A 55 23.93 -9.34 5.35
CA THR A 55 23.61 -8.49 4.19
C THR A 55 22.37 -7.64 4.47
N GLN A 56 22.35 -6.40 3.97
CA GLN A 56 21.13 -5.57 4.05
C GLN A 56 20.03 -6.20 3.20
N ALA A 57 18.86 -6.41 3.81
CA ALA A 57 17.68 -6.82 3.06
C ALA A 57 17.16 -5.64 2.25
N VAL A 58 16.80 -5.93 1.01
CA VAL A 58 16.32 -4.92 0.07
C VAL A 58 14.81 -4.81 0.24
N LEU A 59 14.32 -3.58 0.36
CA LEU A 59 12.88 -3.31 0.41
C LEU A 59 12.29 -3.51 -0.99
N HIS A 60 11.41 -4.51 -1.15
CA HIS A 60 10.60 -4.69 -2.36
C HIS A 60 9.12 -4.53 -2.00
N GLY A 61 8.56 -3.38 -2.36
CA GLY A 61 7.21 -3.00 -1.96
C GLY A 61 7.15 -2.74 -0.45
N HIS A 62 6.36 -3.52 0.27
CA HIS A 62 6.17 -3.40 1.72
C HIS A 62 6.94 -4.47 2.50
N LYS A 63 7.78 -5.28 1.83
CA LYS A 63 8.49 -6.41 2.47
C LYS A 63 9.98 -6.33 2.21
N TYR A 64 10.76 -6.70 3.21
CA TYR A 64 12.20 -6.88 3.08
C TYR A 64 12.50 -8.27 2.50
N HIS A 65 13.27 -8.30 1.42
CA HIS A 65 13.75 -9.55 0.82
C HIS A 65 15.26 -9.69 1.02
N CYS A 66 15.68 -10.88 1.45
CA CYS A 66 17.06 -11.31 1.35
C CYS A 66 17.34 -11.80 -0.08
N HIS A 67 18.57 -11.58 -0.56
CA HIS A 67 18.99 -12.17 -1.84
C HIS A 67 18.91 -13.70 -1.74
N PRO A 68 18.58 -14.43 -2.83
CA PRO A 68 18.68 -15.89 -2.86
C PRO A 68 20.10 -16.40 -2.54
#